data_AF-A0A7X3MJX5-F1
#
_entry.id   AF-A0A7X3MJX5-F1
#
_cell.length_a   1.000
_cell.length_b   1.000
_cell.length_c   1.000
_cell.angle_alpha   90.00
_cell.angle_beta   90.00
_cell.angle_gamma   90.00
#
_symmetry.space_group_name_H-M   'P 1'
#
loop_
_entity.id
_entity.type
_entity.pdbx_description
1 polymer ?
#
loop_
_entity_poly.entity_id
_entity_poly.type
_entity_poly.pdbx_seq_one_letter_code
_entity_poly.pdbx_strand_id
1 'polypeptide(L)'
;MKYNEKQIFRKSSIDRVSSPEQLNDYIRVSNPSVWMILAAVIVLLAGVCVWGIFGRLESKILSAGTSENGIFICYVTEEDADKVKTGMLVKVNGNDFAVSEIAERPIAVNADMDPYLIHLGGFSEGEWMYEVIADVDIPDGTYKTEIVTESVSPMSFILN
;
A
#
# COMPACT_ATOMS: atom_id res chain seq x y z
N MET A 1 -56.97 54.71 60.34
CA MET A 1 -55.52 54.97 60.52
C MET A 1 -55.01 54.25 61.76
N LYS A 2 -54.05 53.32 61.60
CA LYS A 2 -53.01 52.96 62.57
C LYS A 2 -51.86 52.35 61.77
N TYR A 3 -50.73 53.06 61.73
CA TYR A 3 -49.44 52.57 61.25
C TYR A 3 -48.78 51.76 62.37
N ASN A 4 -48.07 50.68 62.03
CA ASN A 4 -46.63 50.65 62.31
C ASN A 4 -45.91 49.58 61.50
N GLU A 5 -44.71 49.93 61.09
CA GLU A 5 -43.83 49.21 60.20
C GLU A 5 -42.62 48.70 60.98
N LYS A 6 -41.96 47.67 60.44
CA LYS A 6 -40.55 47.25 60.66
C LYS A 6 -40.25 46.55 61.99
N GLN A 7 -39.86 45.29 61.88
CA GLN A 7 -38.48 44.83 62.16
C GLN A 7 -38.27 43.46 61.50
N ILE A 8 -37.32 43.34 60.57
CA ILE A 8 -35.94 42.91 60.86
C ILE A 8 -35.88 41.44 61.32
N PHE A 9 -36.26 40.52 60.43
CA PHE A 9 -35.54 39.24 60.34
C PHE A 9 -34.73 39.24 59.05
N ARG A 10 -33.55 39.85 59.22
CA ARG A 10 -32.43 39.90 58.29
C ARG A 10 -31.59 38.63 58.48
N LYS A 11 -31.16 38.06 57.36
CA LYS A 11 -30.12 37.03 57.13
C LYS A 11 -30.56 35.57 57.08
N SER A 12 -30.50 35.05 55.85
CA SER A 12 -29.71 33.87 55.46
C SER A 12 -29.68 32.72 56.45
N SER A 13 -30.52 31.72 56.21
CA SER A 13 -30.25 30.28 56.40
C SER A 13 -31.53 29.51 56.04
N ILE A 14 -31.38 28.31 55.47
CA ILE A 14 -32.44 27.29 55.31
C ILE A 14 -33.45 27.59 54.19
N ASP A 15 -33.48 26.96 53.01
CA ASP A 15 -32.88 25.69 52.55
C ASP A 15 -32.37 25.87 51.11
N ARG A 16 -31.17 26.43 50.98
CA ARG A 16 -30.28 26.11 49.88
C ARG A 16 -29.49 24.89 50.33
N VAL A 17 -30.16 23.75 50.42
CA VAL A 17 -29.49 22.46 50.59
C VAL A 17 -29.96 21.59 49.44
N SER A 18 -29.20 21.71 48.36
CA SER A 18 -28.71 20.55 47.63
C SER A 18 -29.76 19.47 47.39
N SER A 19 -30.61 19.62 46.37
CA SER A 19 -31.03 18.43 45.61
C SER A 19 -29.82 18.06 44.74
N PRO A 20 -28.95 17.15 45.18
CA PRO A 20 -27.71 16.81 44.52
C PRO A 20 -28.00 15.66 43.55
N GLU A 21 -29.07 15.74 42.76
CA GLU A 21 -29.51 14.61 41.93
C GLU A 21 -29.49 14.90 40.43
N GLN A 22 -28.81 15.98 40.02
CA GLN A 22 -28.40 16.14 38.61
C GLN A 22 -26.88 16.06 38.41
N LEU A 23 -26.17 15.57 39.43
CA LEU A 23 -24.79 15.10 39.26
C LEU A 23 -24.71 13.62 38.88
N ASN A 24 -25.81 12.86 38.99
CA ASN A 24 -25.80 11.43 38.68
C ASN A 24 -26.14 11.11 37.22
N ASP A 25 -26.80 12.02 36.49
CA ASP A 25 -27.19 11.78 35.08
C ASP A 25 -26.07 12.04 34.07
N TYR A 26 -24.97 12.67 34.50
CA TYR A 26 -23.77 12.83 33.68
C TYR A 26 -22.65 11.83 34.03
N ILE A 27 -22.88 10.97 35.02
CA ILE A 27 -22.06 9.79 35.31
C ILE A 27 -22.84 8.54 34.90
N ARG A 28 -23.57 8.60 33.77
CA ARG A 28 -23.66 7.39 32.93
C ARG A 28 -22.34 7.27 32.20
N VAL A 29 -21.35 6.84 32.99
CA VAL A 29 -19.98 6.47 32.67
C VAL A 29 -19.95 6.00 31.23
N SER A 30 -19.24 6.76 30.39
CA SER A 30 -18.88 6.46 28.99
C SER A 30 -19.61 5.24 28.43
N ASN A 31 -20.71 5.45 27.69
CA ASN A 31 -21.47 4.38 27.04
C ASN A 31 -20.50 3.31 26.51
N PRO A 32 -20.56 2.04 26.99
CA PRO A 32 -19.59 1.01 26.61
C PRO A 32 -19.44 0.88 25.09
N SER A 33 -20.52 1.13 24.36
CA SER A 33 -20.54 1.21 22.89
C SER A 33 -19.62 2.29 22.31
N VAL A 34 -19.52 3.47 22.94
CA VAL A 34 -18.61 4.54 22.50
C VAL A 34 -17.16 4.15 22.72
N TRP A 35 -16.85 3.47 23.83
CA TRP A 35 -15.50 2.95 24.09
C TRP A 35 -15.12 1.84 23.10
N MET A 36 -16.05 0.97 22.74
CA MET A 36 -15.84 -0.03 21.71
C MET A 36 -15.61 0.59 20.33
N ILE A 37 -16.37 1.62 19.96
CA ILE A 37 -16.15 2.37 18.70
C ILE A 37 -14.79 3.06 18.72
N LEU A 38 -14.43 3.74 19.82
CA LEU A 38 -13.14 4.39 19.97
C LEU A 38 -11.98 3.40 19.88
N ALA A 39 -12.09 2.24 20.54
CA ALA A 39 -11.11 1.18 20.46
C ALA A 39 -10.99 0.64 19.03
N ALA A 40 -12.11 0.42 18.33
CA ALA A 40 -12.11 -0.01 16.93
C ALA A 40 -11.41 1.02 16.02
N VAL A 41 -11.65 2.32 16.24
CA VAL A 41 -10.95 3.39 15.50
C VAL A 41 -9.45 3.39 15.81
N ILE A 42 -9.05 3.25 17.09
CA ILE A 42 -7.63 3.19 17.47
C ILE A 42 -6.94 1.99 16.81
N VAL A 43 -7.57 0.81 16.84
CA VAL A 43 -7.05 -0.41 16.21
C VAL A 43 -6.95 -0.24 14.70
N LEU A 44 -7.96 0.37 14.07
CA LEU A 44 -7.94 0.67 12.63
C LEU A 44 -6.79 1.62 12.29
N LEU A 45 -6.65 2.71 13.05
CA LEU A 45 -5.56 3.68 12.85
C LEU A 45 -4.19 3.03 13.05
N ALA A 46 -4.01 2.22 14.09
CA ALA A 46 -2.78 1.48 14.31
C ALA A 46 -2.49 0.52 13.14
N GLY A 47 -3.51 -0.17 12.62
CA GLY A 47 -3.39 -1.04 11.45
C GLY A 47 -2.96 -0.28 10.19
N VAL A 48 -3.59 0.86 9.91
CA VAL A 48 -3.22 1.74 8.78
C VAL A 48 -1.82 2.31 8.95
N CYS A 49 -1.42 2.67 10.18
CA CYS A 49 -0.06 3.15 10.44
C CYS A 49 0.99 2.06 10.21
N VAL A 50 0.78 0.86 10.77
CA VAL A 50 1.67 -0.28 10.59
C VAL A 50 1.75 -0.65 9.10
N TRP A 51 0.61 -0.80 8.43
CA TRP A 51 0.59 -1.09 7.00
C TRP A 51 1.21 0.03 6.16
N GLY A 52 1.01 1.29 6.53
CA GLY A 52 1.57 2.43 5.82
C GLY A 52 3.10 2.53 5.92
N ILE A 53 3.68 2.11 7.06
CA ILE A 53 5.13 2.11 7.30
C ILE A 53 5.79 0.84 6.72
N PHE A 54 5.20 -0.33 6.96
CA PHE A 54 5.80 -1.62 6.60
C PHE A 54 5.31 -2.19 5.28
N GLY A 55 4.15 -1.75 4.79
CA GLY A 55 3.62 -2.14 3.49
C GLY A 55 4.48 -1.60 2.36
N ARG A 56 4.55 -2.37 1.28
CA ARG A 56 5.19 -1.97 0.02
C ARG A 56 4.16 -2.08 -1.08
N LEU A 57 4.04 -1.03 -1.87
CA LEU A 57 3.31 -1.03 -3.13
C LEU A 57 4.36 -1.12 -4.24
N GLU A 58 4.29 -2.21 -5.00
CA GLU A 58 5.20 -2.47 -6.11
C GLU A 58 4.53 -2.14 -7.44
N SER A 59 5.22 -1.36 -8.28
CA SER A 59 4.88 -1.23 -9.69
C SER A 59 5.61 -2.31 -10.47
N LYS A 60 4.88 -3.03 -11.32
CA LYS A 60 5.38 -4.23 -12.01
C LYS A 60 5.08 -4.17 -13.49
N ILE A 61 6.08 -4.51 -14.31
CA ILE A 61 5.91 -4.81 -15.73
C ILE A 61 5.73 -6.32 -15.85
N LEU A 62 4.62 -6.74 -16.44
CA LEU A 62 4.37 -8.16 -16.74
C LEU A 62 4.93 -8.48 -18.12
N SER A 63 5.72 -9.54 -18.22
CA SER A 63 6.31 -9.98 -19.48
C SER A 63 6.55 -11.50 -19.48
N ALA A 64 7.19 -12.00 -20.53
CA ALA A 64 7.72 -13.35 -20.64
C ALA A 64 9.19 -13.32 -21.08
N GLY A 65 9.89 -14.40 -20.79
CA GLY A 65 11.28 -14.60 -21.16
C GLY A 65 11.66 -16.07 -21.19
N THR A 66 12.88 -16.33 -21.63
CA THR A 66 13.45 -17.67 -21.73
C THR A 66 14.70 -17.75 -20.87
N SER A 67 14.78 -18.81 -20.07
CA SER A 67 15.99 -19.20 -19.34
C SER A 67 16.75 -20.21 -20.16
N GLU A 68 18.03 -19.95 -20.40
CA GLU A 68 18.95 -20.88 -21.03
C GLU A 68 20.34 -20.77 -20.38
N ASN A 69 20.89 -21.89 -19.90
CA ASN A 69 22.21 -21.95 -19.28
C ASN A 69 22.42 -20.99 -18.09
N GLY A 70 21.37 -20.78 -17.29
CA GLY A 70 21.41 -19.87 -16.13
C GLY A 70 21.32 -18.38 -16.50
N ILE A 71 21.03 -18.06 -17.76
CA ILE A 71 20.76 -16.70 -18.22
C ILE A 71 19.28 -16.61 -18.57
N PHE A 72 18.58 -15.66 -17.96
CA PHE A 72 17.20 -15.36 -18.31
C PHE A 72 17.13 -14.09 -19.14
N ILE A 73 16.54 -14.18 -20.32
CA ILE A 73 16.30 -13.05 -21.21
C ILE A 73 14.79 -12.85 -21.30
N CYS A 74 14.32 -11.69 -20.86
CA CYS A 74 12.93 -11.27 -21.00
C CYS A 74 12.81 -9.98 -21.79
N TYR A 75 11.61 -9.67 -22.25
CA TYR A 75 11.41 -8.62 -23.23
C TYR A 75 10.52 -7.52 -22.67
N VAL A 76 10.92 -6.26 -22.78
CA VAL A 76 10.10 -5.12 -22.35
C VAL A 76 9.83 -4.22 -23.54
N THR A 77 8.64 -3.62 -23.58
CA THR A 77 8.27 -2.68 -24.65
C THR A 77 9.13 -1.42 -24.56
N GLU A 78 9.22 -0.67 -25.65
CA GLU A 78 9.93 0.61 -25.68
C GLU A 78 9.38 1.62 -24.65
N GLU A 79 8.07 1.60 -24.39
CA GLU A 79 7.41 2.47 -23.39
C GLU A 79 7.84 2.17 -21.95
N ASP A 80 8.25 0.92 -21.68
CA ASP A 80 8.61 0.44 -20.37
C ASP A 80 10.13 0.30 -20.17
N ALA A 81 10.92 0.30 -21.25
CA ALA A 81 12.36 0.14 -21.21
C ALA A 81 13.06 1.19 -20.31
N ASP A 82 12.65 2.46 -20.39
CA ASP A 82 13.20 3.56 -19.57
C ASP A 82 12.92 3.39 -18.07
N LYS A 83 11.93 2.56 -17.71
CA LYS A 83 11.57 2.26 -16.32
C LYS A 83 12.42 1.13 -15.74
N VAL A 84 13.11 0.34 -16.58
CA VAL A 84 13.93 -0.79 -16.14
C VAL A 84 15.38 -0.35 -15.96
N LYS A 85 16.00 -0.77 -14.85
CA LYS A 85 17.41 -0.47 -14.54
C LYS A 85 18.09 -1.71 -13.97
N THR A 86 19.40 -1.80 -14.17
CA THR A 86 20.23 -2.83 -13.52
C THR A 86 20.04 -2.82 -12.01
N GLY A 87 19.93 -4.01 -11.41
CA GLY A 87 19.64 -4.20 -9.99
C GLY A 87 18.15 -4.20 -9.63
N MET A 88 17.25 -3.89 -10.56
CA MET A 88 15.81 -4.09 -10.34
C MET A 88 15.47 -5.58 -10.20
N LEU A 89 14.39 -5.88 -9.49
CA LEU A 89 14.00 -7.26 -9.25
C LEU A 89 13.22 -7.83 -10.44
N VAL A 90 13.67 -8.98 -10.94
CA VAL A 90 12.97 -9.81 -11.92
C VAL A 90 12.44 -11.04 -11.19
N LYS A 91 11.12 -11.19 -11.18
CA LYS A 91 10.44 -12.31 -10.52
C LYS A 91 10.13 -13.39 -11.55
N VAL A 92 10.83 -14.51 -11.47
CA VAL A 92 10.65 -15.63 -12.40
C VAL A 92 10.43 -16.91 -11.61
N ASN A 93 9.35 -17.64 -11.92
CA ASN A 93 9.02 -18.91 -11.27
C ASN A 93 8.97 -18.81 -9.72
N GLY A 94 8.51 -17.68 -9.19
CA GLY A 94 8.44 -17.41 -7.74
C GLY A 94 9.76 -17.06 -7.07
N ASN A 95 10.87 -16.99 -7.82
CA ASN A 95 12.17 -16.57 -7.33
C ASN A 95 12.46 -15.12 -7.75
N ASP A 96 13.23 -14.42 -6.91
CA ASP A 96 13.61 -13.03 -7.12
C ASP A 96 15.07 -12.98 -7.59
N PHE A 97 15.30 -12.42 -8.77
CA PHE A 97 16.62 -12.19 -9.36
C PHE A 97 16.83 -10.71 -9.62
N ALA A 98 18.06 -10.31 -9.93
CA ALA A 98 18.38 -8.92 -10.28
C ALA A 98 18.61 -8.80 -11.79
N VAL A 99 18.10 -7.72 -12.39
CA VAL A 99 18.48 -7.32 -13.74
C VAL A 99 19.99 -7.10 -13.77
N SER A 100 20.71 -7.87 -14.58
CA SER A 100 22.16 -7.75 -14.77
C SER A 100 22.48 -6.79 -15.91
N GLU A 101 21.72 -6.85 -17.01
CA GLU A 101 21.95 -6.04 -18.20
C GLU A 101 20.64 -5.73 -18.93
N ILE A 102 20.64 -4.64 -19.70
CA ILE A 102 19.55 -4.25 -20.60
C ILE A 102 20.22 -3.96 -21.94
N ALA A 103 19.73 -4.58 -23.02
CA ALA A 103 20.29 -4.38 -24.34
C ALA A 103 20.16 -2.91 -24.78
N GLU A 104 21.18 -2.38 -25.45
CA GLU A 104 21.16 -0.98 -25.93
C GLU A 104 20.20 -0.74 -27.10
N ARG A 105 19.84 -1.80 -27.82
CA ARG A 105 19.01 -1.72 -29.04
C ARG A 105 17.81 -2.64 -28.92
N PRO A 106 16.62 -2.18 -29.32
CA PRO A 106 15.45 -3.04 -29.35
C PRO A 106 15.54 -3.99 -30.54
N ILE A 107 14.85 -5.12 -30.42
CA ILE A 107 14.58 -6.07 -31.48
C ILE A 107 13.09 -6.13 -31.77
N ALA A 108 12.74 -6.33 -33.03
CA ALA A 108 11.34 -6.51 -33.41
C ALA A 108 10.93 -7.98 -33.24
N VAL A 109 9.74 -8.22 -32.68
CA VAL A 109 9.12 -9.56 -32.65
C VAL A 109 9.01 -10.07 -34.08
N ASN A 110 9.57 -11.24 -34.34
CA ASN A 110 9.62 -11.83 -35.67
C ASN A 110 9.31 -13.34 -35.61
N ALA A 111 9.25 -13.97 -36.77
CA ALA A 111 8.91 -15.39 -36.90
C ALA A 111 9.96 -16.36 -36.32
N ASP A 112 11.17 -15.88 -35.99
CA ASP A 112 12.23 -16.70 -35.41
C ASP A 112 12.11 -16.79 -33.87
N MET A 113 11.32 -15.92 -33.24
CA MET A 113 11.01 -16.03 -31.81
C MET A 113 10.11 -17.24 -31.52
N ASP A 114 10.31 -17.84 -30.35
CA ASP A 114 9.50 -18.97 -29.89
C ASP A 114 8.00 -18.60 -29.84
N PRO A 115 7.10 -19.33 -30.51
CA PRO A 115 5.67 -19.01 -30.52
C PRO A 115 5.00 -19.05 -29.15
N TYR A 116 5.47 -19.93 -28.26
CA TYR A 116 4.98 -20.01 -26.89
C TYR A 116 5.44 -18.80 -26.06
N LEU A 117 6.66 -18.31 -26.27
CA LEU A 117 7.13 -17.06 -25.67
C LEU A 117 6.26 -15.87 -26.09
N ILE A 118 5.99 -15.73 -27.40
CA ILE A 118 5.11 -14.68 -27.93
C ILE A 118 3.72 -14.76 -27.29
N HIS A 119 3.13 -15.96 -27.24
CA HIS A 119 1.82 -16.17 -26.62
C HIS A 119 1.82 -15.84 -25.12
N LEU A 120 2.86 -16.23 -24.39
CA LEU A 120 2.96 -16.03 -22.95
C LEU A 120 3.19 -14.56 -22.58
N GLY A 121 3.98 -13.85 -23.39
CA GLY A 121 4.25 -12.42 -23.25
C GLY A 121 3.14 -11.52 -23.77
N GLY A 122 2.24 -12.06 -24.61
CA GLY A 122 1.20 -11.27 -25.26
C GLY A 122 1.74 -10.31 -26.33
N PHE A 123 2.89 -10.64 -26.91
CA PHE A 123 3.59 -9.78 -27.86
C PHE A 123 2.95 -9.81 -29.24
N SER A 124 3.04 -8.68 -29.97
CA SER A 124 2.55 -8.58 -31.34
C SER A 124 3.71 -8.66 -32.35
N GLU A 125 3.48 -9.30 -33.49
CA GLU A 125 4.49 -9.34 -34.57
C GLU A 125 4.86 -7.91 -35.02
N GLY A 126 6.16 -7.64 -35.16
CA GLY A 126 6.70 -6.33 -35.50
C GLY A 126 6.80 -5.34 -34.33
N GLU A 127 6.38 -5.72 -33.12
CA GLU A 127 6.54 -4.91 -31.91
C GLU A 127 8.02 -4.82 -31.50
N TRP A 128 8.49 -3.62 -31.17
CA TRP A 128 9.86 -3.38 -30.73
C TRP A 128 10.00 -3.60 -29.23
N MET A 129 10.92 -4.47 -28.84
CA MET A 129 11.16 -4.83 -27.45
C MET A 129 12.65 -4.80 -27.12
N TYR A 130 12.97 -4.41 -25.90
CA TYR A 130 14.32 -4.46 -25.34
C TYR A 130 14.52 -5.74 -24.56
N GLU A 131 15.67 -6.37 -24.74
CA GLU A 131 16.08 -7.53 -23.96
C GLU A 131 16.58 -7.07 -22.59
N VAL A 132 16.01 -7.66 -21.55
CA VAL A 132 16.39 -7.50 -20.15
C VAL A 132 16.93 -8.83 -19.67
N ILE A 133 18.18 -8.81 -19.24
CA ILE A 133 18.96 -9.99 -18.91
C ILE A 133 19.09 -10.07 -17.38
N ALA A 134 18.96 -11.28 -16.84
CA ALA A 134 19.22 -11.59 -15.45
C ALA A 134 19.96 -12.92 -15.34
N ASP A 135 20.92 -12.99 -14.42
CA ASP A 135 21.53 -14.26 -14.01
C ASP A 135 20.54 -14.99 -13.08
N VAL A 136 20.20 -16.22 -13.44
CA VAL A 136 19.18 -17.02 -12.75
C VAL A 136 19.68 -18.42 -12.42
N ASP A 137 19.15 -18.99 -11.36
CA ASP A 137 19.35 -20.40 -10.98
C ASP A 137 18.02 -21.14 -11.06
N ILE A 138 17.46 -21.20 -12.27
CA ILE A 138 16.22 -21.93 -12.59
C ILE A 138 16.46 -22.85 -13.78
N PRO A 139 15.66 -23.91 -13.94
CA PRO A 139 15.74 -24.77 -15.12
C PRO A 139 15.52 -24.00 -16.42
N ASP A 140 16.09 -24.51 -17.51
CA ASP A 140 15.86 -23.96 -18.84
C ASP A 140 14.38 -24.07 -19.22
N GLY A 141 13.86 -23.03 -19.87
CA GLY A 141 12.48 -22.97 -20.29
C GLY A 141 11.93 -21.56 -20.43
N THR A 142 10.69 -21.48 -20.89
CA THR A 142 9.98 -20.22 -21.10
C THR A 142 9.06 -19.93 -19.92
N TYR A 143 9.17 -18.74 -19.35
CA TYR A 143 8.47 -18.35 -18.13
C TYR A 143 7.80 -16.99 -18.26
N LYS A 144 6.69 -16.84 -17.55
CA LYS A 144 6.15 -15.51 -17.26
C LYS A 144 7.03 -14.86 -16.21
N THR A 145 7.23 -13.56 -16.36
CA THR A 145 8.08 -12.76 -15.47
C THR A 145 7.40 -11.46 -15.06
N GLU A 146 7.79 -10.94 -13.90
CA GLU A 146 7.41 -9.62 -13.43
C GLU A 146 8.67 -8.83 -13.10
N ILE A 147 8.83 -7.64 -13.68
CA ILE A 147 9.94 -6.74 -13.34
C ILE A 147 9.41 -5.67 -12.40
N VAL A 148 9.96 -5.59 -11.18
CA VAL A 148 9.60 -4.58 -10.18
C VAL A 148 10.37 -3.30 -10.47
N THR A 149 9.68 -2.28 -10.99
CA THR A 149 10.28 -1.00 -11.38
C THR A 149 10.30 0.01 -10.25
N GLU A 150 9.30 -0.04 -9.36
CA GLU A 150 9.19 0.85 -8.22
C GLU A 150 8.67 0.10 -7.00
N SER A 151 9.14 0.47 -5.82
CA SER A 151 8.65 -0.04 -4.54
C SER A 151 8.56 1.12 -3.55
N VAL A 152 7.33 1.52 -3.22
CA VAL A 152 7.05 2.67 -2.33
C VAL A 152 6.19 2.26 -1.15
N SER A 153 6.41 2.88 0.02
CA SER A 153 5.55 2.65 1.18
C SER A 153 4.28 3.50 1.07
N PRO A 154 3.10 2.99 1.47
CA PRO A 154 1.84 3.74 1.35
C PRO A 154 1.83 5.07 2.11
N MET A 155 2.58 5.21 3.22
CA MET A 155 2.70 6.50 3.92
C MET A 155 3.36 7.59 3.07
N SER A 156 4.24 7.25 2.12
CA SER A 156 4.92 8.26 1.30
C SER A 156 3.94 9.09 0.44
N PHE A 157 2.81 8.51 0.02
CA PHE A 157 1.76 9.20 -0.73
C PHE A 157 1.00 10.26 0.07
N ILE A 158 1.01 10.18 1.41
CA ILE A 158 0.28 11.14 2.28
C ILE A 158 1.18 12.31 2.68
N LEU A 159 2.50 12.11 2.68
CA LEU A 159 3.49 13.07 3.20
C LEU A 159 4.17 13.91 2.10
N ASN A 160 3.80 13.69 0.83
CA ASN A 160 4.32 14.39 -0.34
C ASN A 160 3.25 15.29 -0.95
#